data_AF-A0A6B3B6Z2-F1
#
_entry.id   AF-A0A6B3B6Z2-F1
#
_cell.length_a   1.000
_cell.length_b   1.000
_cell.length_c   1.000
_cell.angle_alpha   90.00
_cell.angle_beta   90.00
_cell.angle_gamma   90.00
#
_symmetry.space_group_name_H-M   'P 1'
#
loop_
_entity.id
_entity.type
_entity.pdbx_description
1 polymer ?
#
loop_
_entity_poly.entity_id
_entity_poly.type
_entity_poly.pdbx_seq_one_letter_code
_entity_poly.pdbx_strand_id
1 'polypeptide(L)'
;MNATLPTADALRAALAGLLDGLPPKRAGQAVDRLIAHYRGTIPTDAPVLRDRADVVAYAAYRMPATFEAVRAALAALREAAPDWAPATHTDAGGGTGAASWA
;
A
#
# COMPACT_ATOMS: atom_id res chain seq x y z
N MET A 1 -26.97 8.32 5.74
CA MET A 1 -26.45 6.94 5.91
C MET A 1 -25.15 6.86 5.11
N ASN A 2 -23.99 6.88 5.77
CA ASN A 2 -22.73 6.60 5.08
C ASN A 2 -22.69 5.11 4.79
N ALA A 3 -22.93 4.72 3.53
CA ALA A 3 -22.70 3.36 3.11
C ALA A 3 -21.19 3.10 3.21
N THR A 4 -20.78 2.23 4.13
CA THR A 4 -19.39 1.78 4.20
C THR A 4 -19.10 1.01 2.92
N LEU A 5 -18.23 1.55 2.07
CA LEU A 5 -17.76 0.87 0.87
C LEU A 5 -17.03 -0.42 1.27
N PRO A 6 -17.04 -1.46 0.41
CA PRO A 6 -16.08 -2.56 0.54
C PRO A 6 -14.67 -1.99 0.69
N THR A 7 -13.86 -2.55 1.59
CA THR A 7 -12.57 -1.95 1.97
C THR A 7 -11.63 -1.73 0.78
N ALA A 8 -11.73 -2.57 -0.25
CA ALA A 8 -11.01 -2.41 -1.51
C ALA A 8 -11.38 -1.11 -2.26
N ASP A 9 -12.66 -0.77 -2.31
CA ASP A 9 -13.15 0.44 -2.97
C ASP A 9 -12.81 1.69 -2.15
N ALA A 10 -12.92 1.60 -0.82
CA ALA A 10 -12.47 2.66 0.08
C ALA A 10 -10.96 2.92 -0.07
N LEU A 11 -10.14 1.87 -0.18
CA LEU A 11 -8.70 1.98 -0.43
C LEU A 11 -8.41 2.66 -1.77
N ARG A 12 -9.06 2.21 -2.85
CA ARG A 12 -8.89 2.82 -4.19
C ARG A 12 -9.31 4.28 -4.20
N ALA A 13 -10.42 4.62 -3.55
CA ALA A 13 -10.90 6.00 -3.45
C ALA A 13 -9.93 6.87 -2.63
N ALA A 14 -9.41 6.36 -1.51
CA ALA A 14 -8.42 7.08 -0.70
C ALA A 14 -7.12 7.32 -1.49
N LEU A 15 -6.61 6.32 -2.20
CA LEU A 15 -5.43 6.46 -3.05
C LEU A 15 -5.68 7.46 -4.21
N ALA A 16 -6.86 7.41 -4.83
CA ALA A 16 -7.24 8.36 -5.87
C ALA A 16 -7.29 9.80 -5.33
N GLY A 17 -7.86 10.01 -4.14
CA GLY A 17 -7.87 11.32 -3.48
C GLY A 17 -6.48 11.82 -3.09
N LEU A 18 -5.55 10.92 -2.75
CA LEU A 18 -4.16 11.30 -2.48
C LEU A 18 -3.40 11.67 -3.75
N LEU A 19 -3.71 11.03 -4.87
CA LEU A 19 -3.16 11.35 -6.19
C LEU A 19 -3.76 12.63 -6.78
N ASP A 20 -4.94 13.05 -6.32
CA ASP A 20 -5.57 14.27 -6.79
C ASP A 20 -4.67 15.49 -6.53
N GLY A 21 -4.48 16.31 -7.55
CA GLY A 21 -3.53 17.42 -7.54
C GLY A 21 -2.05 17.06 -7.77
N LEU A 22 -1.67 15.78 -7.88
CA LEU A 22 -0.32 15.37 -8.29
C LEU A 22 -0.26 15.25 -9.83
N PRO A 23 0.59 16.04 -10.54
CA PRO A 23 0.71 15.92 -11.99
C PRO A 23 1.10 14.49 -12.40
N PRO A 24 0.39 13.84 -13.33
CA PRO A 24 0.64 12.44 -13.72
C PRO A 24 2.10 12.17 -14.12
N LYS A 25 2.73 13.14 -14.80
CA LYS A 25 4.16 13.07 -15.17
C LYS A 25 5.08 12.97 -13.95
N ARG A 26 4.78 13.71 -12.87
CA ARG A 26 5.57 13.65 -11.62
C ARG A 26 5.34 12.33 -10.88
N ALA A 27 4.11 11.83 -10.86
CA ALA A 27 3.81 10.52 -10.29
C ALA A 27 4.56 9.40 -11.02
N GLY A 28 4.53 9.39 -12.36
CA GLY A 28 5.27 8.43 -13.18
C GLY A 28 6.78 8.49 -12.93
N GLN A 29 7.37 9.68 -12.93
CA GLN A 29 8.80 9.88 -12.64
C GLN A 29 9.20 9.38 -11.24
N ALA A 30 8.33 9.55 -10.25
CA ALA A 30 8.56 9.02 -8.92
C ALA A 30 8.55 7.47 -8.93
N VAL A 31 7.57 6.84 -9.59
CA VAL A 31 7.51 5.38 -9.74
C VAL A 31 8.74 4.83 -10.47
N ASP A 32 9.12 5.41 -11.60
CA ASP A 32 10.29 4.96 -12.38
C ASP A 32 11.57 4.97 -11.55
N ARG A 33 11.78 6.05 -10.80
CA ARG A 33 12.92 6.17 -9.90
C ARG A 33 12.87 5.14 -8.77
N LEU A 34 11.69 4.89 -8.18
CA LEU A 34 11.51 3.88 -7.14
C LEU A 34 11.82 2.46 -7.66
N ILE A 35 11.37 2.13 -8.88
CA ILE A 35 11.68 0.87 -9.54
C ILE A 35 13.19 0.74 -9.78
N ALA A 36 13.84 1.81 -10.24
CA ALA A 36 15.29 1.82 -10.47
C ALA A 36 16.07 1.63 -9.16
N HIS A 37 15.65 2.25 -8.05
CA HIS A 37 16.29 2.05 -6.74
C HIS A 37 16.09 0.63 -6.22
N TYR A 38 14.90 0.05 -6.41
CA TYR A 38 14.63 -1.32 -5.96
C TYR A 38 15.43 -2.38 -6.74
N ARG A 39 15.70 -2.13 -8.04
CA ARG A 39 16.42 -3.06 -8.92
C ARG A 39 17.93 -2.80 -9.01
N GLY A 40 18.38 -1.65 -8.54
CA GLY A 40 19.79 -1.25 -8.57
C GLY A 40 20.48 -1.47 -7.22
N THR A 41 21.81 -1.54 -7.25
CA THR A 41 22.69 -1.46 -6.07
C THR A 41 23.16 -0.02 -5.84
N ILE A 42 22.37 0.99 -6.22
CA ILE A 42 22.76 2.40 -6.07
C ILE A 42 22.71 2.70 -4.57
N PRO A 43 23.85 2.88 -3.87
CA PRO A 43 23.84 3.35 -2.51
C PRO A 43 23.35 4.78 -2.59
N THR A 44 22.21 5.07 -1.96
CA THR A 44 21.75 6.45 -1.84
C THR A 44 21.93 6.90 -0.42
N ASP A 45 22.71 7.97 -0.25
CA ASP A 45 22.88 8.64 1.04
C ASP A 45 21.58 9.33 1.51
N ALA A 46 20.54 9.35 0.65
CA ALA A 46 19.23 9.88 0.90
C ALA A 46 18.16 8.77 1.03
N PRO A 47 17.10 8.98 1.83
CA PRO A 47 15.95 8.07 1.90
C PRO A 47 15.33 7.80 0.51
N VAL A 48 14.82 6.59 0.30
CA VAL A 48 14.16 6.21 -0.98
C VAL A 48 12.86 7.01 -1.21
N LEU A 49 12.12 7.31 -0.13
CA LEU A 49 10.92 8.15 -0.14
C LEU A 49 11.29 9.53 0.44
N ARG A 50 11.38 10.55 -0.42
CA ARG A 50 12.01 11.84 -0.05
C ARG A 50 11.01 12.96 0.17
N ASP A 51 9.86 12.88 -0.49
CA ASP A 51 8.82 13.88 -0.41
C ASP A 51 7.42 13.25 -0.52
N ARG A 52 6.39 14.09 -0.43
CA ARG A 52 5.00 13.65 -0.50
C ARG A 52 4.68 12.97 -1.85
N ALA A 53 5.23 13.45 -2.95
CA ALA A 53 4.97 12.86 -4.26
C ALA A 53 5.50 11.42 -4.34
N ASP A 54 6.70 11.18 -3.77
CA ASP A 54 7.30 9.86 -3.69
C ASP A 54 6.46 8.90 -2.85
N VAL A 55 5.97 9.35 -1.69
CA VAL A 55 5.12 8.54 -0.80
C VAL A 55 3.79 8.21 -1.46
N VAL A 56 3.11 9.20 -2.04
CA VAL A 56 1.82 9.01 -2.71
C VAL A 56 1.96 8.08 -3.93
N ALA A 57 2.98 8.28 -4.75
CA ALA A 57 3.25 7.44 -5.90
C ALA A 57 3.58 5.99 -5.48
N TYR A 58 4.39 5.82 -4.43
CA TYR A 58 4.72 4.50 -3.89
C TYR A 58 3.47 3.78 -3.35
N ALA A 59 2.64 4.48 -2.58
CA ALA A 59 1.40 3.92 -2.06
C ALA A 59 0.45 3.52 -3.20
N ALA A 60 0.21 4.41 -4.17
CA ALA A 60 -0.65 4.12 -5.32
C ALA A 60 -0.15 2.91 -6.14
N TYR A 61 1.17 2.80 -6.34
CA TYR A 61 1.77 1.72 -7.11
C TYR A 61 1.78 0.36 -6.38
N ARG A 62 2.11 0.34 -5.08
CA ARG A 62 2.35 -0.91 -4.33
C ARG A 62 1.18 -1.36 -3.48
N MET A 63 0.50 -0.43 -2.81
CA MET A 63 -0.47 -0.75 -1.77
C MET A 63 -1.64 -1.63 -2.25
N PRO A 64 -2.24 -1.44 -3.46
CA PRO A 64 -3.33 -2.28 -3.92
C PRO A 64 -2.95 -3.76 -4.05
N ALA A 65 -1.77 -4.05 -4.59
CA ALA A 65 -1.31 -5.43 -4.75
C ALA A 65 -1.00 -6.08 -3.40
N THR A 66 -0.36 -5.35 -2.48
CA THR A 66 -0.09 -5.85 -1.11
C THR A 66 -1.38 -6.07 -0.33
N PHE A 67 -2.36 -5.18 -0.45
CA PHE A 67 -3.68 -5.34 0.17
C PHE A 67 -4.36 -6.63 -0.27
N GLU A 68 -4.45 -6.90 -1.58
CA GLU A 68 -5.10 -8.13 -2.06
C GLU A 68 -4.32 -9.39 -1.66
N ALA A 69 -2.98 -9.33 -1.66
CA ALA A 69 -2.15 -10.45 -1.21
C ALA A 69 -2.38 -10.77 0.28
N VAL A 70 -2.47 -9.76 1.15
CA VAL A 70 -2.74 -9.95 2.58
C VAL A 70 -4.16 -10.48 2.78
N ARG A 71 -5.17 -9.94 2.07
CA ARG A 71 -6.54 -10.46 2.15
C ARG A 71 -6.63 -11.93 1.77
N ALA A 72 -5.96 -12.32 0.69
CA ALA A 72 -5.91 -13.72 0.27
C ALA A 72 -5.25 -14.61 1.33
N ALA A 73 -4.13 -14.17 1.92
CA ALA A 73 -3.44 -14.90 2.98
C ALA A 73 -4.29 -15.03 4.25
N LEU A 74 -4.98 -13.97 4.68
CA LEU A 74 -5.87 -13.99 5.85
C LEU A 74 -7.10 -14.87 5.61
N ALA A 75 -7.65 -14.88 4.39
CA ALA A 75 -8.73 -15.79 4.02
C ALA A 75 -8.29 -17.26 4.11
N ALA A 76 -7.12 -17.59 3.53
CA ALA A 76 -6.56 -18.94 3.61
C ALA A 76 -6.24 -19.34 5.07
N LEU A 77 -5.76 -18.41 5.89
CA LEU A 77 -5.50 -18.67 7.31
C LEU A 77 -6.78 -18.99 8.09
N ARG A 78 -7.88 -18.28 7.79
CA ARG A 78 -9.19 -18.57 8.37
C ARG A 78 -9.73 -19.94 7.98
N GLU A 79 -9.49 -20.38 6.75
CA GLU A 79 -9.84 -21.72 6.30
C GLU A 79 -8.99 -22.80 7.00
N ALA A 80 -7.69 -22.54 7.16
CA ALA A 80 -6.75 -23.48 7.78
C ALA A 80 -6.90 -23.58 9.31
N ALA A 81 -7.40 -22.54 9.97
CA ALA A 81 -7.56 -22.46 11.42
C ALA A 81 -8.92 -21.85 11.81
N PRO A 82 -10.04 -22.58 11.63
CA PRO A 82 -11.39 -22.04 11.77
C PRO A 82 -11.73 -21.59 13.20
N ASP A 83 -11.10 -22.18 14.21
CA ASP A 83 -11.33 -21.84 15.62
C ASP A 83 -10.41 -20.72 16.14
N TRP A 84 -9.46 -20.26 15.30
CA TRP A 84 -8.53 -19.20 15.71
C TRP A 84 -9.17 -17.82 15.55
N ALA A 85 -9.45 -17.16 16.68
CA ALA A 85 -10.07 -15.84 16.75
C ALA A 85 -9.16 -14.84 17.48
N PRO A 86 -8.12 -14.29 16.81
CA PRO A 86 -7.23 -13.32 17.44
C PRO A 86 -7.97 -12.00 17.75
N ALA A 87 -7.81 -11.48 18.96
CA ALA A 87 -8.40 -10.20 19.37
C ALA A 87 -7.61 -8.98 18.84
N THR A 88 -6.33 -9.17 18.51
CA THR A 88 -5.42 -8.09 18.13
C THR A 88 -4.50 -8.52 16.99
N HIS A 89 -4.15 -7.58 16.11
CA HIS A 89 -3.19 -7.76 15.02
C HIS A 89 -2.09 -6.70 15.16
N THR A 90 -0.83 -7.11 15.12
CA THR A 90 0.34 -6.21 15.08
C THR A 90 0.97 -6.24 13.70
N ASP A 91 1.12 -5.07 13.07
CA ASP A 91 1.73 -4.88 11.74
C ASP A 91 3.13 -4.27 11.89
N ALA A 92 4.15 -5.14 12.01
CA ALA A 92 5.53 -4.72 12.22
C ALA A 92 6.16 -4.23 10.90
N GLY A 93 6.47 -2.93 10.83
CA GLY A 93 7.02 -2.34 9.61
C GLY A 93 5.97 -2.18 8.50
N GLY A 94 4.70 -2.00 8.86
CA GLY A 94 3.56 -1.96 7.93
C GLY A 94 3.60 -0.93 6.80
N GLY A 95 4.56 0.00 6.80
CA GLY A 95 4.85 0.89 5.69
C GLY A 95 3.64 1.73 5.29
N THR A 96 3.05 1.44 4.12
CA THR A 96 1.85 2.12 3.62
C THR A 96 0.57 1.77 4.37
N GLY A 97 0.63 0.81 5.29
CA GLY A 97 -0.51 0.31 6.06
C GLY A 97 -1.39 -0.69 5.29
N ALA A 98 -0.92 -1.24 4.16
CA ALA A 98 -1.70 -2.13 3.30
C ALA A 98 -2.34 -3.31 4.05
N ALA A 99 -1.62 -3.89 5.02
CA ALA A 99 -2.09 -5.02 5.81
C ALA A 99 -3.16 -4.64 6.83
N SER A 100 -3.14 -3.40 7.33
CA SER A 100 -4.18 -2.89 8.23
C SER A 100 -5.49 -2.56 7.51
N TRP A 101 -5.42 -2.29 6.20
CA TRP A 101 -6.61 -2.13 5.35
C TRP A 101 -7.24 -3.47 4.96
N ALA A 102 -6.44 -4.54 4.87
CA ALA A 102 -6.87 -5.88 4.43
C ALA A 102 -7.86 -6.53 5.41
#